data_AF-A0A661GPH2-F1
#
_entry.id   AF-A0A661GPH2-F1
#
_cell.length_a   1.000
_cell.length_b   1.000
_cell.length_c   1.000
_cell.angle_alpha   90.00
_cell.angle_beta   90.00
_cell.angle_gamma   90.00
#
_symmetry.space_group_name_H-M   'P 1'
#
loop_
_entity.id
_entity.type
_entity.pdbx_description
1 polymer ?
#
loop_
_entity_poly.entity_id
_entity_poly.type
_entity_poly.pdbx_seq_one_letter_code
_entity_poly.pdbx_strand_id
1 'polypeptide(L)'
;TLEGGLILIENVGNLVCPAAFDLGEHHKVAILSVTEGEDKPIKYPDMFHAADLLLLNKIDLLPYLDFDVDKCIDYARRVHPGIEVLQLSARDGTGMAGWLDWLQNGLNQVAEVSVGASPAA
;
A
#
# COMPACT_ATOMS: atom_id res chain seq x y z
N THR A 1 -0.29 25.99 -8.90
CA THR A 1 0.21 25.06 -7.87
C THR A 1 -0.96 24.18 -7.44
N LEU A 2 -0.76 22.88 -7.26
CA LEU A 2 -1.77 21.98 -6.70
C LEU A 2 -1.74 22.14 -5.17
N GLU A 3 -2.33 23.23 -4.66
CA GLU A 3 -2.50 23.39 -3.22
C GLU A 3 -3.51 22.33 -2.72
N GLY A 4 -3.05 21.43 -1.84
CA GLY A 4 -3.86 20.32 -1.32
C GLY A 4 -4.14 19.18 -2.31
N GLY A 5 -3.38 19.07 -3.40
CA GLY A 5 -3.56 18.01 -4.40
C GLY A 5 -2.83 16.70 -4.06
N LEU A 6 -3.38 15.57 -4.51
CA LEU A 6 -2.76 14.25 -4.45
C LEU A 6 -2.20 13.86 -5.82
N ILE A 7 -0.98 13.33 -5.87
CA ILE A 7 -0.39 12.72 -7.07
C ILE A 7 -0.35 11.21 -6.86
N LEU A 8 -0.98 10.46 -7.77
CA LEU A 8 -0.93 9.00 -7.82
C LEU A 8 -0.04 8.57 -8.99
N ILE A 9 1.00 7.79 -8.69
CA ILE A 9 1.91 7.24 -9.69
C ILE A 9 1.63 5.75 -9.81
N GLU A 10 1.00 5.34 -10.91
CA GLU A 10 0.89 3.91 -11.25
C GLU A 10 2.22 3.46 -11.87
N ASN A 11 2.96 2.64 -11.14
CA ASN A 11 4.24 2.11 -11.61
C ASN A 11 4.03 0.94 -12.59
N VAL A 12 5.11 0.49 -13.25
CA VAL A 12 5.08 -0.70 -14.11
C VAL A 12 4.73 -1.93 -13.26
N GLY A 13 3.81 -2.77 -13.76
CA GLY A 13 3.35 -4.00 -13.07
C GLY A 13 4.44 -5.05 -12.90
N ASN A 14 5.30 -4.89 -11.89
CA ASN A 14 6.42 -5.76 -11.58
C ASN A 14 6.78 -5.64 -10.08
N LEU A 15 6.96 -6.78 -9.39
CA LEU A 15 7.32 -6.82 -7.95
C LEU A 15 8.83 -6.88 -7.69
N VAL A 16 9.67 -6.72 -8.71
CA VAL A 16 11.14 -6.78 -8.61
C VAL A 16 11.74 -5.42 -8.90
N CYS A 17 11.72 -4.98 -10.17
CA CYS A 17 12.44 -3.79 -10.58
C CYS A 17 12.03 -2.52 -9.81
N PRO A 18 10.73 -2.21 -9.61
CA PRO A 18 10.32 -0.95 -8.99
C PRO A 18 10.66 -0.82 -7.51
N ALA A 19 11.02 -1.91 -6.83
CA ALA A 19 11.44 -1.87 -5.42
C ALA A 19 12.75 -1.10 -5.23
N ALA A 20 13.62 -1.09 -6.25
CA ALA A 20 14.94 -0.46 -6.19
C ALA A 20 14.94 1.03 -6.57
N PHE A 21 13.79 1.62 -6.93
CA PHE A 21 13.70 3.00 -7.39
C PHE A 21 12.78 3.82 -6.48
N ASP A 22 13.36 4.85 -5.89
CA ASP A 22 12.67 5.95 -5.24
C ASP A 22 12.30 6.99 -6.31
N LEU A 23 11.02 7.36 -6.39
CA LEU A 23 10.51 8.36 -7.33
C LEU A 23 10.29 9.72 -6.65
N GLY A 24 10.67 9.85 -5.37
CA GLY A 24 10.35 11.00 -4.52
C GLY A 24 8.92 10.97 -4.00
N GLU A 25 8.27 9.80 -3.98
CA GLU A 25 6.96 9.63 -3.37
C GLU A 25 7.02 9.72 -1.84
N HIS A 26 5.95 10.24 -1.22
CA HIS A 26 5.82 10.24 0.24
C HIS A 26 5.52 8.85 0.80
N HIS A 27 4.78 8.06 0.00
CA HIS A 27 4.38 6.71 0.36
C HIS A 27 4.43 5.78 -0.84
N LYS A 28 4.89 4.55 -0.60
CA LYS A 28 4.84 3.46 -1.58
C LYS A 28 3.78 2.44 -1.16
N VAL A 29 2.84 2.15 -2.06
CA VAL A 29 1.73 1.21 -1.81
C VAL A 29 1.89 -0.02 -2.71
N ALA A 30 1.98 -1.19 -2.10
CA ALA A 30 1.95 -2.46 -2.82
C ALA A 30 0.51 -2.96 -2.95
N ILE A 31 0.11 -3.41 -4.13
CA ILE A 31 -1.19 -4.02 -4.37
C ILE A 31 -0.97 -5.49 -4.72
N LEU A 32 -1.60 -6.39 -3.96
CA LEU A 32 -1.58 -7.83 -4.21
C LEU A 32 -3.02 -8.32 -4.37
N SER A 33 -3.33 -8.99 -5.48
CA SER A 33 -4.61 -9.66 -5.63
C SER A 33 -4.59 -11.04 -4.99
N VAL A 34 -5.69 -11.47 -4.37
CA VAL A 34 -5.83 -12.85 -3.83
C VAL A 34 -5.66 -13.94 -4.91
N THR A 35 -5.80 -13.60 -6.20
CA THR A 35 -5.57 -14.51 -7.33
C THR A 35 -4.10 -14.82 -7.60
N GLU A 36 -3.16 -14.12 -6.95
CA GLU A 36 -1.73 -14.23 -7.21
C GLU A 36 -1.03 -15.23 -6.27
N GLY A 37 -1.66 -15.60 -5.15
CA GLY A 37 -1.13 -16.51 -4.12
C GLY A 37 -0.52 -15.78 -2.92
N GLU A 38 -0.66 -16.38 -1.74
CA GLU A 38 -0.35 -15.73 -0.45
C GLU A 38 1.15 -15.58 -0.19
N ASP A 39 1.99 -16.31 -0.92
CA ASP A 39 3.44 -16.36 -0.75
C ASP A 39 4.22 -15.20 -1.41
N LYS A 40 3.52 -14.27 -2.07
CA LYS A 40 4.15 -13.14 -2.76
C LYS A 40 5.02 -12.25 -1.86
N PRO A 41 4.63 -11.92 -0.61
CA PRO A 41 5.46 -11.07 0.23
C PRO A 41 6.86 -11.65 0.49
N ILE A 42 6.96 -12.94 0.80
CA ILE A 42 8.25 -13.60 1.03
C ILE A 42 9.02 -13.92 -0.25
N LYS A 43 8.34 -14.03 -1.41
CA LYS A 43 8.98 -14.23 -2.71
C LYS A 43 9.57 -12.94 -3.29
N TYR A 44 9.01 -11.79 -2.95
CA TYR A 44 9.43 -10.47 -3.44
C TYR A 44 9.74 -9.51 -2.28
N PRO A 45 10.64 -9.88 -1.36
CA PRO A 45 10.79 -9.19 -0.08
C PRO A 45 11.12 -7.70 -0.25
N ASP A 46 11.91 -7.31 -1.25
CA ASP A 46 12.31 -5.91 -1.43
C ASP A 46 11.11 -4.98 -1.69
N MET A 47 10.11 -5.43 -2.47
CA MET A 47 8.91 -4.64 -2.74
C MET A 47 8.07 -4.43 -1.48
N PHE A 48 7.84 -5.51 -0.73
CA PHE A 48 7.03 -5.47 0.48
C PHE A 48 7.78 -4.82 1.65
N HIS A 49 9.10 -4.82 1.64
CA HIS A 49 9.92 -4.07 2.58
C HIS A 49 9.83 -2.56 2.32
N ALA A 50 9.84 -2.15 1.04
CA ALA A 50 9.78 -0.75 0.65
C ALA A 50 8.38 -0.12 0.74
N ALA A 51 7.32 -0.94 0.88
CA ALA A 51 5.95 -0.47 0.94
C ALA A 51 5.52 -0.12 2.38
N ASP A 52 4.83 1.01 2.54
CA ASP A 52 4.18 1.41 3.80
C ASP A 52 2.86 0.67 4.01
N LEU A 53 2.17 0.40 2.90
CA LEU A 53 0.85 -0.22 2.87
C LEU A 53 0.79 -1.36 1.84
N LEU A 54 0.21 -2.47 2.25
CA LEU A 54 -0.24 -3.54 1.37
C LEU A 54 -1.78 -3.48 1.23
N LEU A 55 -2.25 -3.28 -0.01
CA LEU A 55 -3.65 -3.50 -0.37
C LEU A 55 -3.83 -4.94 -0.84
N LEU A 56 -4.48 -5.77 -0.03
CA LEU A 56 -4.93 -7.09 -0.44
C LEU A 56 -6.28 -6.97 -1.16
N ASN A 57 -6.23 -6.98 -2.49
CA ASN A 57 -7.37 -6.70 -3.37
C ASN A 57 -8.08 -7.99 -3.84
N LYS A 58 -9.30 -7.81 -4.37
CA LYS A 58 -10.20 -8.84 -4.92
C LYS A 58 -10.69 -9.84 -3.87
N ILE A 59 -10.87 -9.40 -2.63
CA ILE A 59 -11.35 -10.28 -1.55
C ILE A 59 -12.75 -10.87 -1.81
N ASP A 60 -13.51 -10.30 -2.74
CA ASP A 60 -14.76 -10.89 -3.26
C ASP A 60 -14.57 -12.29 -3.87
N LEU A 61 -13.33 -12.63 -4.23
CA LEU A 61 -12.97 -13.92 -4.80
C LEU A 61 -12.56 -14.98 -3.77
N LEU A 62 -12.36 -14.61 -2.50
CA LEU A 62 -11.94 -15.56 -1.45
C LEU A 62 -12.85 -16.80 -1.34
N PRO A 63 -14.20 -16.73 -1.49
CA PRO A 63 -15.04 -17.93 -1.48
C PRO A 63 -14.76 -18.95 -2.59
N TYR A 64 -13.99 -18.56 -3.61
CA TYR A 64 -13.68 -19.39 -4.78
C TYR A 64 -12.20 -19.78 -4.88
N LEU A 65 -11.38 -19.37 -3.92
CA LEU A 65 -9.93 -19.56 -3.92
C LEU A 65 -9.46 -20.25 -2.64
N ASP A 66 -8.45 -21.09 -2.77
CA ASP A 66 -7.69 -21.61 -1.62
C ASP A 66 -6.58 -20.60 -1.31
N PHE A 67 -6.95 -19.49 -0.68
CA PHE A 67 -6.04 -18.41 -0.29
C PHE A 67 -6.15 -18.16 1.22
N ASP A 68 -5.03 -18.25 1.92
CA ASP A 68 -4.95 -17.97 3.35
C ASP A 68 -4.54 -16.51 3.60
N VAL A 69 -5.53 -15.70 4.01
CA VAL A 69 -5.35 -14.26 4.27
C VAL A 69 -4.40 -14.02 5.44
N ASP A 70 -4.54 -14.77 6.53
CA ASP A 70 -3.74 -14.58 7.73
C ASP A 70 -2.28 -14.91 7.44
N LYS A 71 -2.04 -16.00 6.69
CA LYS A 71 -0.69 -16.37 6.25
C LYS A 71 -0.06 -15.34 5.31
N CYS A 72 -0.85 -14.73 4.41
CA CYS A 72 -0.36 -13.62 3.58
C CYS A 72 0.10 -12.43 4.44
N ILE A 73 -0.72 -12.06 5.43
CA ILE A 73 -0.43 -10.95 6.35
C ILE A 73 0.81 -11.27 7.20
N ASP A 74 0.93 -12.49 7.70
CA ASP A 74 2.10 -12.94 8.46
C ASP A 74 3.37 -12.90 7.62
N TYR A 75 3.30 -13.30 6.36
CA TYR A 75 4.42 -13.17 5.42
C TYR A 75 4.81 -11.72 5.15
N ALA A 76 3.84 -10.82 4.97
CA ALA A 76 4.11 -9.40 4.83
C ALA A 76 4.79 -8.82 6.08
N ARG A 77 4.27 -9.13 7.28
CA ARG A 77 4.84 -8.66 8.56
C ARG A 77 6.22 -9.24 8.87
N ARG A 78 6.54 -10.44 8.39
CA ARG A 78 7.89 -11.00 8.49
C ARG A 78 8.91 -10.23 7.65
N VAL A 79 8.49 -9.64 6.54
CA VAL A 79 9.32 -8.82 5.65
C VAL A 79 9.40 -7.38 6.15
N HIS A 80 8.27 -6.83 6.59
CA HIS A 80 8.15 -5.49 7.15
C HIS A 80 7.21 -5.51 8.36
N PRO A 81 7.74 -5.56 9.60
CA PRO A 81 6.91 -5.65 10.81
C PRO A 81 5.92 -4.50 11.02
N GLY A 82 6.18 -3.33 10.43
CA GLY A 82 5.35 -2.14 10.49
C GLY A 82 4.38 -1.96 9.32
N ILE A 83 4.36 -2.87 8.33
CA ILE A 83 3.49 -2.70 7.16
C ILE A 83 2.02 -2.72 7.56
N GLU A 84 1.28 -1.71 7.11
CA GLU A 84 -0.16 -1.70 7.23
C GLU A 84 -0.77 -2.61 6.16
N VAL A 85 -1.86 -3.32 6.47
CA VAL A 85 -2.55 -4.16 5.50
C VAL A 85 -4.03 -3.84 5.51
N LEU A 86 -4.56 -3.46 4.34
CA LEU A 86 -5.98 -3.25 4.12
C LEU A 86 -6.51 -4.28 3.13
N GLN A 87 -7.61 -4.92 3.51
CA GLN A 87 -8.33 -5.87 2.66
C GLN A 87 -9.46 -5.14 1.96
N LEU A 88 -9.52 -5.24 0.64
CA LEU A 88 -10.58 -4.58 -0.13
C LEU A 88 -10.97 -5.33 -1.42
N SER A 89 -12.11 -4.97 -1.97
CA SER A 89 -12.46 -5.28 -3.35
C SER A 89 -12.83 -4.01 -4.07
N ALA A 90 -12.05 -3.68 -5.10
CA ALA A 90 -12.39 -2.60 -6.03
C ALA A 90 -13.66 -2.91 -6.86
N ARG A 91 -14.13 -4.17 -6.87
CA ARG A 91 -15.31 -4.59 -7.65
C ARG A 91 -16.61 -4.20 -6.96
N ASP A 92 -16.74 -4.49 -5.67
CA ASP A 92 -17.96 -4.24 -4.89
C ASP A 92 -17.84 -3.11 -3.87
N GLY A 93 -16.63 -2.58 -3.68
CA GLY A 93 -16.35 -1.46 -2.78
C GLY A 93 -16.06 -1.87 -1.34
N THR A 94 -16.10 -3.16 -0.99
CA THR A 94 -15.75 -3.64 0.35
C THR A 94 -14.35 -3.16 0.73
N GLY A 95 -14.19 -2.58 1.92
CA GLY A 95 -12.89 -2.09 2.42
C GLY A 95 -12.38 -0.79 1.80
N MET A 96 -13.03 -0.23 0.78
CA MET A 96 -12.57 1.01 0.12
C MET A 96 -12.56 2.23 1.05
N ALA A 97 -13.45 2.27 2.05
CA ALA A 97 -13.47 3.35 3.04
C ALA A 97 -12.13 3.46 3.80
N GLY A 98 -11.58 2.33 4.25
CA GLY A 98 -10.29 2.31 4.95
C GLY A 98 -9.14 2.81 4.07
N TRP A 99 -9.16 2.48 2.77
CA TRP A 99 -8.17 3.01 1.83
C TRP A 99 -8.29 4.54 1.65
N LEU A 100 -9.52 5.05 1.53
CA LEU A 100 -9.75 6.50 1.41
C LEU A 100 -9.34 7.25 2.69
N ASP A 101 -9.62 6.68 3.86
CA ASP A 101 -9.23 7.25 5.15
C ASP A 101 -7.70 7.27 5.28
N TRP A 102 -7.02 6.20 4.85
CA TRP A 102 -5.55 6.14 4.83
C TRP A 102 -4.94 7.25 3.96
N LEU A 103 -5.47 7.47 2.75
CA LEU A 103 -5.03 8.55 1.87
C LEU A 103 -5.24 9.94 2.48
N GLN A 104 -6.41 10.18 3.09
CA GLN A 104 -6.71 11.46 3.75
C GLN A 104 -5.78 11.72 4.93
N ASN A 105 -5.48 10.69 5.72
CA ASN A 105 -4.53 10.79 6.82
C ASN A 105 -3.12 11.14 6.31
N GLY A 106 -2.66 10.52 5.22
CA GLY A 106 -1.38 10.87 4.59
C GLY A 106 -1.32 12.32 4.11
N LEU A 107 -2.39 12.81 3.47
CA LEU A 107 -2.49 14.22 3.05
C LEU A 107 -2.43 15.19 4.23
N ASN A 108 -3.13 14.88 5.33
CA ASN A 108 -3.12 15.71 6.53
C ASN A 108 -1.74 15.76 7.19
N GLN A 109 -1.03 14.63 7.27
CA GLN A 109 0.32 14.58 7.83
C GLN A 109 1.32 15.46 7.04
N VAL A 110 1.27 15.43 5.70
CA VAL A 110 2.14 16.26 4.86
C VAL A 110 1.78 17.76 4.98
N ALA A 111 0.49 18.08 5.11
CA ALA A 111 0.03 19.46 5.31
C ALA A 111 0.50 20.03 6.66
N GLU A 112 0.49 19.24 7.73
CA GLU A 112 0.95 19.69 9.06
C GLU A 112 2.47 19.94 9.09
N VAL A 113 3.26 19.07 8.44
CA VAL A 113 4.72 19.23 8.33
C VAL A 113 5.10 20.51 7.58
N SER A 114 4.35 20.87 6.53
CA SER A 114 4.60 22.09 5.74
C SER A 114 4.20 23.39 6.45
N VAL A 115 3.26 23.34 7.40
CA VAL A 115 2.89 24.50 8.25
C VAL A 115 3.86 24.69 9.42
N GLY A 116 4.41 23.60 9.98
CA GLY A 116 5.39 23.66 11.08
C GLY A 116 6.80 24.09 10.67
N ALA A 117 7.15 23.96 9.38
CA ALA A 117 8.43 24.41 8.82
C ALA A 117 8.41 25.91 8.48
N SER A 118 8.11 26.77 9.45
CA SER A 118 8.41 28.20 9.32
C SER A 118 9.91 28.41 9.57
N PRO A 119 10.68 29.06 8.67
CA PRO A 119 12.07 29.33 8.95
C PRO A 119 12.13 30.33 10.10
N ALA A 120 12.87 29.95 11.16
CA ALA A 120 13.34 30.91 12.14
C ALA A 120 14.06 32.05 11.38
N ALA A 121 13.61 33.28 11.64
CA ALA A 121 14.17 34.51 11.09
C ALA A 121 15.64 34.70 11.47
#